data_AF-A0A0A0CZG6-F1
#
_entry.id   AF-A0A0A0CZG6-F1
#
_cell.length_a   1.000
_cell.length_b   1.000
_cell.length_c   1.000
_cell.angle_alpha   90.00
_cell.angle_beta   90.00
_cell.angle_gamma   90.00
#
_symmetry.space_group_name_H-M   'P 1'
#
loop_
_entity.id
_entity.type
_entity.pdbx_description
1 polymer ?
#
loop_
_entity_poly.entity_id
_entity_poly.type
_entity_poly.pdbx_seq_one_letter_code
_entity_poly.pdbx_strand_id
1 'polypeptide(L)'
;MHKATSVPTPQPTAPGLDPAEAERAGRMLDRLAEMAMEQAEATHKALLAAVAAGEATQAKEFGLAFDRASRGVRRSLALQVLLARKRQEIAAKAAAEARSRAAETETRRQRVARAVSCSVAADRDLDADTCEAHIAAMWKRLVDDPEIDAGLAGQPLEAIVFQLCRDMRIRPDPAWLNPDYSGADWFGRRRRAAAAEGEPDDKPPAPWWPEDGPDAGRYWHLDQSDRIPVQGWYDIETGERLRCAPWLL
;
A
#
# COMPACT_ATOMS: atom_id res chain seq x y z
N MET A 1 -34.85 -16.95 -31.30
CA MET A 1 -33.38 -17.17 -31.19
C MET A 1 -32.97 -16.93 -29.74
N HIS A 2 -32.96 -17.97 -28.91
CA HIS A 2 -32.57 -17.85 -27.50
C HIS A 2 -31.05 -18.02 -27.38
N LYS A 3 -30.34 -16.96 -26.95
CA LYS A 3 -28.92 -17.02 -26.60
C LYS A 3 -28.78 -17.80 -25.30
N ALA A 4 -28.09 -18.94 -25.36
CA ALA A 4 -27.69 -19.69 -24.18
C ALA A 4 -26.65 -18.87 -23.40
N THR A 5 -27.04 -18.42 -22.21
CA THR A 5 -26.16 -17.77 -21.25
C THR A 5 -25.29 -18.85 -20.61
N SER A 6 -24.03 -18.92 -21.02
CA SER A 6 -23.03 -19.79 -20.39
C SER A 6 -22.75 -19.24 -18.99
N VAL A 7 -23.27 -19.93 -17.97
CA VAL A 7 -22.94 -19.65 -16.56
C VAL A 7 -21.52 -20.17 -16.31
N PRO A 8 -20.57 -19.33 -15.88
CA PRO A 8 -19.23 -19.78 -15.56
C PRO A 8 -19.30 -20.65 -14.30
N THR A 9 -19.02 -21.94 -14.46
CA THR A 9 -18.83 -22.86 -13.35
C THR A 9 -17.70 -22.34 -12.45
N PRO A 10 -17.92 -22.12 -11.14
CA PRO A 10 -16.85 -21.73 -10.24
C PRO A 10 -15.81 -22.85 -10.21
N GLN A 11 -14.59 -22.54 -10.67
CA GLN A 11 -13.45 -23.41 -10.43
C GLN A 11 -13.23 -23.49 -8.91
N PRO A 12 -13.12 -24.70 -8.32
CA PRO A 12 -12.69 -24.84 -6.96
C PRO A 12 -11.29 -24.24 -6.84
N THR A 13 -11.13 -23.21 -6.01
CA THR A 13 -9.83 -22.79 -5.49
C THR A 13 -9.28 -23.96 -4.70
N ALA A 14 -8.47 -24.79 -5.37
CA ALA A 14 -7.73 -25.84 -4.69
C ALA A 14 -6.93 -25.19 -3.56
N PRO A 15 -7.08 -25.64 -2.31
CA PRO A 15 -6.24 -25.14 -1.23
C PRO A 15 -4.79 -25.32 -1.66
N GLY A 16 -4.03 -24.22 -1.64
CA GLY A 16 -2.61 -24.27 -1.97
C GLY A 16 -1.95 -25.31 -1.08
N LEU A 17 -1.24 -26.27 -1.68
CA LEU A 17 -0.40 -27.22 -0.96
C LEU A 17 0.45 -26.45 0.06
N ASP A 18 0.53 -26.97 1.29
CA ASP A 18 1.43 -26.46 2.32
C ASP A 18 2.84 -26.28 1.71
N PRO A 19 3.51 -25.13 1.89
CA PRO A 19 4.88 -24.92 1.42
C PRO A 19 5.82 -26.10 1.71
N ALA A 20 5.68 -26.72 2.89
CA ALA A 20 6.48 -27.89 3.26
C ALA A 20 6.13 -29.14 2.45
N GLU A 21 4.87 -29.34 2.09
CA GLU A 21 4.41 -30.40 1.18
C GLU A 21 4.91 -30.18 -0.26
N ALA A 22 4.84 -28.94 -0.74
CA ALA A 22 5.33 -28.56 -2.06
C ALA A 22 6.86 -28.75 -2.20
N GLU A 23 7.62 -28.45 -1.15
CA GLU A 23 9.05 -28.74 -1.10
C GLU A 23 9.34 -30.24 -1.06
N ARG A 24 8.60 -31.01 -0.24
CA ARG A 24 8.74 -32.47 -0.21
C ARG A 24 8.46 -33.08 -1.60
N ALA A 25 7.38 -32.65 -2.26
CA ALA A 25 7.05 -33.08 -3.61
C ALA A 25 8.13 -32.70 -4.63
N GLY A 26 8.72 -31.50 -4.52
CA GLY A 26 9.87 -31.08 -5.34
C GLY A 26 11.07 -32.01 -5.17
N ARG A 27 11.48 -32.29 -3.92
CA ARG A 27 12.59 -33.22 -3.63
C ARG A 27 12.32 -34.63 -4.13
N MET A 28 11.08 -35.10 -4.05
CA MET A 28 10.68 -36.39 -4.60
C MET A 28 10.77 -36.41 -6.13
N LEU A 29 10.37 -35.32 -6.80
CA LEU A 29 10.47 -35.18 -8.25
C LEU A 29 11.93 -35.16 -8.72
N ASP A 30 12.80 -34.46 -8.01
CA ASP A 30 14.23 -34.41 -8.29
C ASP A 30 14.85 -35.81 -8.18
N ARG A 31 14.55 -36.52 -7.09
CA ARG A 31 15.01 -37.90 -6.89
C ARG A 31 14.46 -38.86 -7.95
N LEU A 32 13.20 -38.69 -8.38
CA LEU A 32 12.61 -39.48 -9.47
C LEU A 32 13.29 -39.20 -10.82
N ALA A 33 13.64 -37.95 -11.09
CA ALA A 33 14.37 -37.56 -12.29
C ALA A 33 15.76 -38.20 -12.32
N GLU A 34 16.49 -38.16 -11.20
CA GLU A 34 17.81 -38.81 -11.03
C GLU A 34 17.72 -40.32 -11.28
N MET A 35 16.82 -41.03 -10.58
CA MET A 35 16.64 -42.48 -10.76
C MET A 35 16.24 -42.84 -12.20
N ALA A 36 15.37 -42.05 -12.83
CA ALA A 36 14.98 -42.27 -14.22
C ALA A 36 16.14 -42.03 -15.20
N MET A 37 17.03 -41.08 -14.89
CA MET A 37 18.24 -40.81 -15.68
C MET A 37 19.26 -41.94 -15.53
N GLU A 38 19.54 -42.39 -14.30
CA GLU A 38 20.38 -43.56 -14.04
C GLU A 38 19.88 -44.81 -14.77
N GLN A 39 18.57 -45.05 -14.74
CA GLN A 39 17.93 -46.16 -15.46
C GLN A 39 18.08 -46.00 -16.99
N ALA A 40 17.89 -44.79 -17.53
CA ALA A 40 18.08 -44.52 -18.94
C ALA A 40 19.55 -44.76 -19.36
N GLU A 41 20.52 -44.33 -18.56
CA GLU A 41 21.94 -44.57 -18.84
C GLU A 41 22.29 -46.07 -18.79
N ALA A 42 21.81 -46.79 -17.78
CA ALA A 42 22.06 -48.22 -17.65
C ALA A 42 21.45 -49.03 -18.81
N THR A 43 20.20 -48.71 -19.18
CA THR A 43 19.52 -49.37 -20.31
C THR A 43 20.14 -49.01 -21.66
N HIS A 44 20.64 -47.78 -21.82
CA HIS A 44 21.40 -47.38 -23.01
C HIS A 44 22.72 -48.15 -23.13
N LYS A 45 23.48 -48.30 -22.04
CA LYS A 45 24.70 -49.12 -22.02
C LYS A 45 24.42 -50.58 -22.36
N ALA A 46 23.35 -51.16 -21.80
CA ALA A 46 22.92 -52.53 -22.09
C ALA A 46 22.49 -52.71 -23.56
N LEU A 47 21.78 -51.73 -24.12
CA LEU A 47 21.43 -51.69 -25.54
C LEU A 47 22.69 -51.75 -26.42
N LEU A 48 23.69 -50.89 -26.16
CA LEU A 48 24.92 -50.85 -26.94
C LEU A 48 25.68 -52.18 -26.86
N ALA A 49 25.73 -52.81 -25.69
CA ALA A 49 26.34 -54.12 -25.50
C ALA A 49 25.64 -55.23 -26.30
N ALA A 50 24.30 -55.27 -26.26
CA ALA A 50 23.50 -56.25 -27.03
C ALA A 50 23.67 -56.07 -28.55
N VAL A 51 23.74 -54.81 -29.02
CA VAL A 51 24.03 -54.51 -30.42
C VAL A 51 25.43 -55.00 -30.83
N ALA A 52 26.44 -54.77 -30.00
CA ALA A 52 27.80 -55.24 -30.25
C ALA A 52 27.91 -56.78 -30.26
N ALA A 53 27.12 -57.46 -29.44
CA ALA A 53 27.04 -58.93 -29.39
C ALA A 53 26.19 -59.54 -30.53
N GLY A 54 25.50 -58.73 -31.34
CA GLY A 54 24.61 -59.20 -32.40
C GLY A 54 23.27 -59.77 -31.90
N GLU A 55 22.91 -59.53 -30.64
CA GLU A 55 21.71 -60.07 -30.01
C GLU A 55 20.49 -59.17 -30.28
N ALA A 56 19.90 -59.31 -31.48
CA ALA A 56 18.83 -58.45 -31.97
C ALA A 56 17.58 -58.37 -31.05
N THR A 57 17.18 -59.49 -30.42
CA THR A 57 16.01 -59.51 -29.53
C THR A 57 16.25 -58.68 -28.26
N GLN A 58 17.41 -58.87 -27.61
CA GLN A 58 17.77 -58.12 -26.41
C GLN A 58 17.98 -56.62 -26.71
N ALA A 59 18.62 -56.30 -27.85
CA ALA A 59 18.76 -54.92 -28.28
C ALA A 59 17.39 -54.23 -28.44
N LYS A 60 16.39 -54.92 -28.99
CA LYS A 60 15.03 -54.36 -29.10
C LYS A 60 14.38 -54.11 -27.73
N GLU A 61 14.54 -55.03 -26.79
CA GLU A 61 13.98 -54.90 -25.44
C GLU A 61 14.62 -53.74 -24.66
N PHE A 62 15.95 -53.65 -24.65
CA PHE A 62 16.67 -52.55 -24.02
C PHE A 62 16.37 -51.21 -24.70
N GLY A 63 16.20 -51.19 -26.02
CA GLY A 63 15.77 -49.99 -26.75
C GLY A 63 14.41 -49.48 -26.27
N LEU A 64 13.42 -50.36 -26.12
CA LEU A 64 12.09 -49.99 -25.60
C LEU A 64 12.14 -49.56 -24.13
N ALA A 65 13.01 -50.17 -23.30
CA ALA A 65 13.19 -49.78 -21.91
C ALA A 65 13.82 -48.38 -21.80
N PHE A 66 14.86 -48.10 -22.59
CA PHE A 66 15.48 -46.79 -22.70
C PHE A 66 14.48 -45.71 -23.14
N ASP A 67 13.64 -46.02 -24.13
CA ASP A 67 12.65 -45.10 -24.65
C ASP A 67 11.61 -44.69 -23.59
N ARG A 68 11.20 -45.65 -22.75
CA ARG A 68 10.28 -45.39 -21.62
C ARG A 68 10.97 -44.55 -20.54
N ALA A 69 12.19 -44.89 -20.14
CA ALA A 69 12.96 -44.13 -19.16
C ALA A 69 13.18 -42.68 -19.63
N SER A 70 13.57 -42.50 -20.89
CA SER A 70 13.77 -41.19 -21.53
C SER A 70 12.50 -40.34 -21.59
N ARG A 71 11.31 -40.95 -21.70
CA ARG A 71 10.03 -40.22 -21.59
C ARG A 71 9.74 -39.80 -20.15
N GLY A 72 10.08 -40.65 -19.18
CA GLY A 72 10.01 -40.32 -17.75
C GLY A 72 10.86 -39.09 -17.41
N VAL A 73 12.12 -39.10 -17.83
CA VAL A 73 13.06 -37.97 -17.65
C VAL A 73 12.50 -36.68 -18.26
N ARG A 74 12.10 -36.71 -19.54
CA ARG A 74 11.52 -35.54 -20.23
C ARG A 74 10.30 -34.95 -19.50
N ARG A 75 9.42 -35.81 -18.97
CA ARG A 75 8.25 -35.37 -18.21
C ARG A 75 8.65 -34.73 -16.88
N SER A 76 9.60 -35.33 -16.16
CA SER A 76 10.09 -34.77 -14.89
C SER A 76 10.75 -33.41 -15.07
N LEU A 77 11.60 -33.25 -16.08
CA LEU A 77 12.23 -31.96 -16.44
C LEU A 77 11.18 -30.91 -16.85
N ALA A 78 10.19 -31.29 -17.66
CA ALA A 78 9.11 -30.37 -18.04
C ALA A 78 8.32 -29.88 -16.81
N LEU A 79 8.04 -30.78 -15.86
CA LEU A 79 7.37 -30.41 -14.61
C LEU A 79 8.23 -29.50 -13.74
N GLN A 80 9.54 -29.76 -13.61
CA GLN A 80 10.46 -28.88 -12.88
C GLN A 80 10.49 -27.46 -13.46
N VAL A 81 10.60 -27.33 -14.79
CA VAL A 81 10.58 -26.02 -15.47
C VAL A 81 9.25 -25.29 -15.25
N LEU A 82 8.13 -26.01 -15.35
CA LEU A 82 6.80 -25.44 -15.10
C LEU A 82 6.65 -24.96 -13.65
N LEU A 83 7.11 -25.75 -12.67
CA LEU A 83 7.07 -25.36 -11.26
C LEU A 83 7.96 -24.16 -10.97
N ALA A 84 9.18 -24.11 -11.53
CA ALA A 84 10.07 -22.98 -11.40
C ALA A 84 9.44 -21.69 -11.95
N ARG A 85 8.83 -21.78 -13.14
CA ARG A 85 8.10 -20.66 -13.74
C ARG A 85 6.92 -20.22 -12.87
N LYS A 86 6.14 -21.15 -12.32
CA LYS A 86 5.02 -20.83 -11.43
C LYS A 86 5.47 -20.13 -10.15
N ARG A 87 6.57 -20.57 -9.55
CA ARG A 87 7.17 -19.90 -8.38
C ARG A 87 7.60 -18.47 -8.71
N GLN A 88 8.24 -18.26 -9.87
CA GLN A 88 8.62 -16.92 -10.33
C GLN A 88 7.39 -16.03 -10.58
N GLU A 89 6.33 -16.55 -11.20
CA GLU A 89 5.08 -15.82 -11.43
C GLU A 89 4.42 -15.38 -10.11
N ILE A 90 4.37 -16.27 -9.11
CA ILE A 90 3.82 -15.95 -7.77
C ILE A 90 4.68 -14.89 -7.07
N ALA A 91 6.00 -15.08 -7.06
CA ALA A 91 6.92 -14.13 -6.45
C ALA A 91 6.85 -12.74 -7.12
N ALA A 92 6.74 -12.69 -8.45
CA ALA A 92 6.59 -11.46 -9.20
C ALA A 92 5.28 -10.73 -8.86
N LYS A 93 4.17 -11.46 -8.73
CA LYS A 93 2.88 -10.90 -8.30
C LYS A 93 2.95 -10.34 -6.88
N ALA A 94 3.48 -11.11 -5.92
CA ALA A 94 3.65 -10.65 -4.55
C ALA A 94 4.54 -9.41 -4.46
N ALA A 95 5.62 -9.35 -5.24
CA ALA A 95 6.50 -8.19 -5.32
C ALA A 95 5.82 -6.97 -5.99
N ALA A 96 4.91 -7.19 -6.94
CA ALA A 96 4.12 -6.11 -7.55
C ALA A 96 3.07 -5.55 -6.58
N GLU A 97 2.37 -6.42 -5.85
CA GLU A 97 1.41 -6.03 -4.81
C GLU A 97 2.09 -5.29 -3.66
N ALA A 98 3.27 -5.73 -3.23
CA ALA A 98 4.08 -5.01 -2.25
C ALA A 98 4.47 -3.60 -2.74
N ARG A 99 4.87 -3.48 -4.01
CA ARG A 99 5.17 -2.17 -4.63
C ARG A 99 3.95 -1.26 -4.73
N SER A 100 2.78 -1.80 -5.09
CA SER A 100 1.53 -1.02 -5.12
C SER A 100 1.18 -0.48 -3.74
N ARG A 101 1.21 -1.32 -2.71
CA ARG A 101 0.94 -0.91 -1.32
C ARG A 101 1.93 0.15 -0.83
N ALA A 102 3.22 0.01 -1.16
CA ALA A 102 4.22 1.01 -0.83
C ALA A 102 3.96 2.35 -1.54
N ALA A 103 3.58 2.32 -2.82
CA ALA A 103 3.24 3.53 -3.59
C ALA A 103 1.96 4.21 -3.07
N GLU A 104 0.95 3.44 -2.67
CA GLU A 104 -0.27 3.95 -2.03
C GLU A 104 0.04 4.62 -0.69
N THR A 105 0.87 3.98 0.13
CA THR A 105 1.32 4.53 1.43
C THR A 105 2.08 5.83 1.24
N GLU A 106 2.99 5.88 0.26
CA GLU A 106 3.75 7.11 -0.06
C GLU A 106 2.84 8.22 -0.59
N THR A 107 1.92 7.91 -1.51
CA THR A 107 0.92 8.87 -2.01
C THR A 107 0.10 9.44 -0.85
N ARG A 108 -0.26 8.58 0.10
CA ARG A 108 -1.02 8.98 1.27
C ARG A 108 -0.18 9.83 2.24
N ARG A 109 1.10 9.49 2.45
CA ARG A 109 2.06 10.30 3.21
C ARG A 109 2.17 11.71 2.63
N GLN A 110 2.28 11.83 1.30
CA GLN A 110 2.31 13.12 0.62
C GLN A 110 1.03 13.93 0.81
N ARG A 111 -0.14 13.27 0.84
CA ARG A 111 -1.42 13.94 1.13
C ARG A 111 -1.48 14.48 2.55
N VAL A 112 -1.01 13.72 3.55
CA VAL A 112 -0.90 14.20 4.94
C VAL A 112 0.07 15.38 5.01
N ALA A 113 1.26 15.24 4.42
CA ALA A 113 2.27 16.31 4.42
C ALA A 113 1.73 17.60 3.81
N ARG A 114 1.01 17.50 2.68
CA ARG A 114 0.36 18.65 2.05
C ARG A 114 -0.69 19.27 2.97
N ALA A 115 -1.55 18.47 3.59
CA ALA A 115 -2.62 18.95 4.45
C ALA A 115 -2.09 19.71 5.68
N VAL A 116 -1.06 19.16 6.31
CA VAL A 116 -0.39 19.79 7.43
C VAL A 116 0.37 21.03 7.00
N SER A 117 1.06 21.01 5.85
CA SER A 117 1.72 22.21 5.31
C SER A 117 0.73 23.34 5.02
N CYS A 118 -0.49 23.02 4.55
CA CYS A 118 -1.57 24.00 4.39
C CYS A 118 -2.01 24.57 5.74
N SER A 119 -2.04 23.74 6.78
CA SER A 119 -2.43 24.14 8.15
C SER A 119 -1.37 25.05 8.79
N VAL A 120 -0.09 24.67 8.68
CA VAL A 120 1.06 25.50 9.10
C VAL A 120 1.02 26.84 8.37
N ALA A 121 0.76 26.80 7.06
CA ALA A 121 0.62 28.00 6.27
C ALA A 121 -0.61 28.82 6.66
N ALA A 122 -1.72 28.26 7.13
CA ALA A 122 -2.89 29.07 7.49
C ALA A 122 -2.75 29.76 8.85
N ASP A 123 -1.80 29.32 9.69
CA ASP A 123 -1.61 29.84 11.03
C ASP A 123 -0.98 31.24 11.01
N ARG A 124 -1.73 32.23 11.52
CA ARG A 124 -1.32 33.65 11.53
C ARG A 124 -0.35 33.97 12.67
N ASP A 125 -0.24 33.08 13.66
CA ASP A 125 0.57 33.29 14.86
C ASP A 125 2.01 32.79 14.68
N LEU A 126 2.30 32.09 13.56
CA LEU A 126 3.63 31.58 13.24
C LEU A 126 4.43 32.55 12.36
N ASP A 127 5.67 32.81 12.75
CA ASP A 127 6.65 33.47 11.89
C ASP A 127 7.22 32.51 10.82
N ALA A 128 7.97 33.05 9.85
CA ALA A 128 8.48 32.28 8.73
C ALA A 128 9.47 31.16 9.15
N ASP A 129 10.35 31.46 10.10
CA ASP A 129 11.39 30.52 10.56
C ASP A 129 10.73 29.39 11.37
N THR A 130 9.73 29.74 12.18
CA THR A 130 8.91 28.78 12.92
C THR A 130 8.10 27.88 11.97
N CYS A 131 7.54 28.41 10.88
CA CYS A 131 6.86 27.60 9.86
C CYS A 131 7.80 26.57 9.21
N GLU A 132 9.01 26.97 8.83
CA GLU A 132 10.00 26.06 8.25
C GLU A 132 10.41 24.95 9.24
N ALA A 133 10.62 25.30 10.51
CA ALA A 133 10.92 24.33 11.57
C ALA A 133 9.78 23.31 11.76
N HIS A 134 8.52 23.73 11.70
CA HIS A 134 7.36 22.85 11.81
C HIS A 134 7.21 21.93 10.59
N ILE A 135 7.46 22.44 9.37
CA ILE A 135 7.46 21.62 8.15
C ILE A 135 8.57 20.56 8.23
N ALA A 136 9.77 20.93 8.68
CA ALA A 136 10.88 20.00 8.85
C ALA A 136 10.57 18.93 9.93
N ALA A 137 9.99 19.35 11.06
CA ALA A 137 9.58 18.44 12.14
C ALA A 137 8.48 17.45 11.68
N MET A 138 7.50 17.94 10.92
CA MET A 138 6.46 17.11 10.30
C MET A 138 7.07 16.03 9.40
N TRP A 139 7.96 16.41 8.47
CA TRP A 139 8.59 15.45 7.56
C TRP A 139 9.41 14.40 8.29
N LYS A 140 10.16 14.80 9.31
CA LYS A 140 10.90 13.88 10.17
C LYS A 140 9.98 12.83 10.78
N ARG A 141 8.84 13.24 11.34
CA ARG A 141 7.86 12.31 11.93
C ARG A 141 7.19 11.42 10.90
N LEU A 142 6.76 11.95 9.75
CA LEU A 142 6.14 11.16 8.70
C LEU A 142 7.05 10.05 8.12
N VAL A 143 8.37 10.20 8.26
CA VAL A 143 9.38 9.23 7.80
C VAL A 143 9.85 8.31 8.91
N ASP A 144 10.08 8.85 10.12
CA ASP A 144 10.75 8.12 11.21
C ASP A 144 9.78 7.46 12.20
N ASP A 145 8.49 7.86 12.23
CA ASP A 145 7.52 7.39 13.22
C ASP A 145 6.75 6.14 12.73
N PRO A 146 6.98 4.95 13.34
CA PRO A 146 6.33 3.72 12.91
C PRO A 146 4.83 3.68 13.24
N GLU A 147 4.35 4.45 14.22
CA GLU A 147 2.91 4.50 14.55
C GLU A 147 2.14 5.27 13.48
N ILE A 148 2.74 6.34 12.95
CA ILE A 148 2.19 7.09 11.82
C ILE A 148 2.18 6.23 10.56
N ASP A 149 3.25 5.46 10.31
CA ASP A 149 3.31 4.55 9.15
C ASP A 149 2.24 3.46 9.20
N ALA A 150 2.00 2.88 10.39
CA ALA A 150 0.88 1.96 10.62
C ALA A 150 -0.49 2.64 10.44
N GLY A 151 -0.62 3.89 10.91
CA GLY A 151 -1.82 4.71 10.73
C GLY A 151 -2.14 4.99 9.26
N LEU A 152 -1.12 5.25 8.42
CA LEU A 152 -1.30 5.49 6.99
C LEU A 152 -1.97 4.30 6.28
N ALA A 153 -1.74 3.07 6.73
CA ALA A 153 -2.34 1.88 6.13
C ALA A 153 -3.82 1.64 6.54
N GLY A 154 -4.27 2.15 7.70
CA GLY A 154 -5.53 1.71 8.31
C GLY A 154 -6.48 2.79 8.83
N GLN A 155 -6.00 4.00 9.11
CA GLN A 155 -6.85 5.07 9.65
C GLN A 155 -7.47 5.93 8.54
N PRO A 156 -8.48 6.76 8.80
CA PRO A 156 -8.88 7.84 7.89
C PRO A 156 -7.78 8.92 7.81
N LEU A 157 -7.69 9.63 6.69
CA LEU A 157 -6.63 10.62 6.44
C LEU A 157 -6.73 11.78 7.44
N GLU A 158 -7.97 12.17 7.73
CA GLU A 158 -8.41 13.21 8.64
C GLU A 158 -7.83 13.00 10.05
N ALA A 159 -7.97 11.79 10.59
CA ALA A 159 -7.48 11.47 11.93
C ALA A 159 -5.95 11.66 12.05
N ILE A 160 -5.20 11.27 11.03
CA ILE A 160 -3.73 11.42 11.01
C ILE A 160 -3.36 12.90 10.93
N VAL A 161 -4.01 13.67 10.07
CA VAL A 161 -3.77 15.11 9.94
C VAL A 161 -4.09 15.83 11.25
N PHE A 162 -5.23 15.52 11.88
CA PHE A 162 -5.62 16.13 13.15
C PHE A 162 -4.66 15.80 14.28
N GLN A 163 -4.26 14.53 14.42
CA GLN A 163 -3.28 14.13 15.43
C GLN A 163 -1.95 14.86 15.22
N LEU A 164 -1.46 14.91 13.97
CA LEU A 164 -0.17 15.52 13.66
C LEU A 164 -0.19 17.05 13.88
N CYS A 165 -1.28 17.74 13.50
CA CYS A 165 -1.46 19.16 13.81
C CYS A 165 -1.58 19.41 15.31
N ARG A 166 -2.27 18.56 16.07
CA ARG A 166 -2.37 18.65 17.53
C ARG A 166 -1.01 18.56 18.20
N ASP A 167 -0.22 17.56 17.85
CA ASP A 167 1.09 17.36 18.45
C ASP A 167 2.05 18.54 18.18
N MET A 168 1.87 19.20 17.04
CA MET A 168 2.61 20.40 16.66
C MET A 168 1.99 21.69 17.19
N ARG A 169 0.84 21.61 17.88
CA ARG A 169 0.07 22.75 18.40
C ARG A 169 -0.33 23.76 17.31
N ILE A 170 -0.68 23.27 16.13
CA ILE A 170 -1.13 24.08 14.98
C ILE A 170 -2.62 23.80 14.73
N ARG A 171 -3.36 24.83 14.31
CA ARG A 171 -4.77 24.69 13.94
C ARG A 171 -4.90 24.02 12.56
N PRO A 172 -5.64 22.90 12.42
CA PRO A 172 -5.86 22.29 11.11
C PRO A 172 -6.73 23.19 10.22
N ASP A 173 -6.26 23.50 9.01
CA ASP A 173 -7.02 24.30 8.03
C ASP A 173 -7.90 23.37 7.18
N PRO A 174 -9.25 23.43 7.22
CA PRO A 174 -10.09 22.55 6.41
C PRO A 174 -9.88 22.65 4.91
N ALA A 175 -9.24 23.70 4.43
CA ALA A 175 -9.07 23.93 3.01
C ALA A 175 -8.24 22.83 2.34
N TRP A 176 -7.47 22.03 3.09
CA TRP A 176 -6.79 20.83 2.55
C TRP A 176 -7.75 19.72 2.11
N LEU A 177 -9.01 19.72 2.56
CA LEU A 177 -10.05 18.81 2.06
C LEU A 177 -10.42 19.09 0.59
N ASN A 178 -10.07 20.28 0.08
CA ASN A 178 -10.24 20.63 -1.32
C ASN A 178 -8.98 20.22 -2.12
N PRO A 179 -9.10 19.28 -3.09
CA PRO A 179 -7.98 18.83 -3.91
C PRO A 179 -7.29 19.93 -4.71
N ASP A 180 -8.02 21.01 -5.02
CA ASP A 180 -7.54 22.15 -5.81
C ASP A 180 -6.89 23.24 -4.95
N TYR A 181 -6.99 23.14 -3.61
CA TYR A 181 -6.40 24.09 -2.69
C TYR A 181 -4.95 23.71 -2.37
N SER A 182 -4.00 24.38 -3.02
CA SER A 182 -2.57 24.03 -2.94
C SER A 182 -1.86 24.58 -1.70
N GLY A 183 -2.49 25.47 -0.92
CA GLY A 183 -1.83 26.25 0.14
C GLY A 183 -0.78 27.25 -0.37
N ALA A 184 -0.39 27.19 -1.66
CA ALA A 184 0.63 28.03 -2.28
C ALA A 184 0.23 29.51 -2.37
N ASP A 185 -1.07 29.81 -2.24
CA ASP A 185 -1.59 31.16 -2.16
C ASP A 185 -1.16 31.88 -0.85
N TRP A 186 -0.51 31.19 0.09
CA TRP A 186 0.04 31.76 1.33
C TRP A 186 1.03 32.90 1.09
N PHE A 187 2.02 32.71 0.21
CA PHE A 187 2.98 33.77 -0.12
C PHE A 187 2.30 34.95 -0.84
N GLY A 188 1.29 34.68 -1.66
CA GLY A 188 0.50 35.69 -2.36
C GLY A 188 -0.43 36.48 -1.43
N ARG A 189 -1.05 35.81 -0.45
CA ARG A 189 -1.92 36.42 0.56
C ARG A 189 -1.12 37.21 1.59
N ARG A 190 0.03 36.74 2.08
CA ARG A 190 0.90 37.51 3.00
C ARG A 190 1.41 38.80 2.34
N ARG A 191 1.78 38.74 1.05
CA ARG A 191 2.20 39.92 0.28
C ARG A 191 1.04 40.88 -0.02
N ARG A 192 -0.20 40.38 -0.19
CA ARG A 192 -1.41 41.24 -0.32
C ARG A 192 -1.90 41.81 1.00
N ALA A 193 -1.80 41.05 2.11
CA ALA A 193 -2.14 41.51 3.45
C ALA A 193 -1.18 42.61 3.91
N ALA A 194 0.13 42.43 3.72
CA ALA A 194 1.13 43.47 3.98
C ALA A 194 0.98 44.72 3.08
N ALA A 195 0.34 44.58 1.90
CA ALA A 195 0.01 45.70 1.02
C ALA A 195 -1.36 46.33 1.32
N ALA A 196 -2.20 45.65 2.12
CA ALA A 196 -3.55 46.09 2.52
C ALA A 196 -3.60 46.58 3.98
N GLU A 197 -2.48 46.55 4.71
CA GLU A 197 -2.36 47.07 6.07
C GLU A 197 -2.41 48.61 6.09
N GLY A 198 -3.65 49.11 6.09
CA GLY A 198 -4.03 50.43 6.58
C GLY A 198 -5.10 50.37 7.67
N GLU A 199 -5.49 49.19 8.14
CA GLU A 199 -6.53 49.05 9.17
C GLU A 199 -6.24 47.87 10.11
N PRO A 200 -6.13 48.09 11.44
CA PRO A 200 -5.99 47.01 12.40
C PRO A 200 -7.34 46.29 12.55
N ASP A 201 -7.40 45.03 12.15
CA ASP A 201 -8.55 44.14 12.36
C ASP A 201 -8.57 43.72 13.85
N ASP A 202 -9.34 44.47 14.64
CA ASP A 202 -9.62 44.29 16.08
C ASP A 202 -10.52 43.05 16.33
N LYS A 203 -10.24 41.93 15.64
CA LYS A 203 -11.01 40.70 15.76
C LYS A 203 -10.56 39.97 17.04
N PRO A 204 -11.46 39.70 18.00
CA PRO A 204 -11.07 39.01 19.22
C PRO A 204 -10.51 37.63 18.88
N PRO A 205 -9.43 37.19 19.56
CA PRO A 205 -8.88 35.85 19.34
C PRO A 205 -10.01 34.84 19.60
N ALA A 206 -10.31 34.02 18.60
CA ALA A 206 -11.29 32.96 18.75
C ALA A 206 -10.92 32.13 20.00
N PRO A 207 -11.91 31.79 20.87
CA PRO A 207 -11.65 31.07 22.10
C PRO A 207 -10.78 29.85 21.82
N TRP A 208 -9.66 29.75 22.54
CA TRP A 208 -8.68 28.70 22.34
C TRP A 208 -9.34 27.32 22.38
N TRP A 209 -8.91 26.45 21.47
CA TRP A 209 -9.32 25.07 21.40
C TRP A 209 -8.87 24.32 22.67
N PRO A 210 -9.68 23.45 23.30
CA PRO A 210 -9.24 22.70 24.46
C PRO A 210 -8.01 21.83 24.11
N GLU A 211 -6.84 22.17 24.65
CA GLU A 211 -5.61 21.37 24.49
C GLU A 211 -5.76 19.96 25.08
N ASP A 212 -6.63 19.80 26.08
CA ASP A 212 -6.88 18.56 26.83
C ASP A 212 -8.37 18.35 27.16
N GLY A 213 -8.75 17.08 27.37
CA GLY A 213 -10.11 16.66 27.74
C GLY A 213 -10.81 15.78 26.70
N PRO A 214 -11.98 15.18 27.03
CA PRO A 214 -12.72 14.28 26.14
C PRO A 214 -13.27 14.98 24.88
N ASP A 215 -13.36 16.31 24.90
CA ASP A 215 -13.85 17.12 23.79
C ASP A 215 -12.73 17.80 22.98
N ALA A 216 -11.46 17.54 23.35
CA ALA A 216 -10.29 18.05 22.63
C ALA A 216 -10.15 17.35 21.28
N GLY A 217 -10.61 17.96 20.20
CA GLY A 217 -10.78 17.25 18.93
C GLY A 217 -12.15 17.45 18.29
N ARG A 218 -13.16 17.76 19.11
CA ARG A 218 -14.56 17.52 18.77
C ARG A 218 -15.27 18.69 18.12
N TYR A 219 -14.88 19.94 18.41
CA TYR A 219 -15.66 21.11 18.05
C TYR A 219 -14.86 22.15 17.29
N TRP A 220 -15.30 22.51 16.09
CA TRP A 220 -14.56 23.37 15.17
C TRP A 220 -15.25 24.70 14.90
N HIS A 221 -14.50 25.81 15.02
CA HIS A 221 -14.95 27.14 14.67
C HIS A 221 -14.61 27.49 13.22
N LEU A 222 -15.64 27.76 12.44
CA LEU A 222 -15.54 28.23 11.06
C LEU A 222 -15.74 29.74 11.01
N ASP A 223 -14.74 30.46 10.51
CA ASP A 223 -14.85 31.89 10.21
C ASP A 223 -15.69 32.13 8.96
N GLN A 224 -16.38 33.27 8.93
CA GLN A 224 -17.13 33.71 7.76
C GLN A 224 -16.17 33.91 6.58
N SER A 225 -16.49 33.28 5.44
CA SER A 225 -15.75 33.43 4.19
C SER A 225 -16.70 33.34 2.99
N ASP A 226 -16.24 33.73 1.80
CA ASP A 226 -17.02 33.61 0.56
C ASP A 226 -17.54 32.18 0.28
N ARG A 227 -16.95 31.16 0.91
CA ARG A 227 -17.33 29.76 0.79
C ARG A 227 -18.13 29.23 1.98
N ILE A 228 -18.10 29.90 3.14
CA ILE A 228 -18.86 29.55 4.35
C ILE A 228 -19.65 30.79 4.79
N PRO A 229 -20.95 30.89 4.43
CA PRO A 229 -21.71 32.12 4.58
C PRO A 229 -22.07 32.46 6.03
N VAL A 230 -21.95 31.50 6.96
CA VAL A 230 -22.31 31.68 8.37
C VAL A 230 -21.19 31.18 9.28
N GLN A 231 -20.66 32.10 10.10
CA GLN A 231 -19.72 31.81 11.17
C GLN A 231 -20.37 30.92 12.25
N GLY A 232 -19.64 29.94 12.79
CA GLY A 232 -20.18 29.11 13.86
C GLY A 232 -19.26 27.99 14.33
N TRP A 233 -19.60 27.41 15.47
CA TRP A 233 -18.99 26.20 15.99
C TRP A 233 -19.68 24.97 15.39
N TYR A 234 -18.95 23.89 15.17
CA TYR A 234 -19.45 22.66 14.56
C TYR A 234 -18.93 21.45 15.32
N ASP A 235 -19.79 20.52 15.67
CA ASP A 235 -19.37 19.22 16.20
C ASP A 235 -18.94 18.31 15.04
N ILE A 236 -17.72 17.80 15.08
CA ILE A 236 -17.10 17.01 14.01
C ILE A 236 -17.70 15.60 13.92
N GLU A 237 -18.15 15.04 15.04
CA GLU A 237 -18.74 13.69 15.08
C GLU A 237 -20.18 13.69 14.54
N THR A 238 -20.92 14.76 14.82
CA THR A 238 -22.35 14.86 14.48
C THR A 238 -22.63 15.75 13.27
N GLY A 239 -21.68 16.62 12.89
CA GLY A 239 -21.84 17.63 11.84
C GLY A 239 -22.77 18.78 12.23
N GLU A 240 -23.23 18.85 13.49
CA GLU A 240 -24.20 19.85 13.94
C GLU A 240 -23.54 21.21 14.20
N ARG A 241 -24.23 22.28 13.78
CA ARG A 241 -23.81 23.65 14.05
C ARG A 241 -24.23 24.08 15.46
N LEU A 242 -23.26 24.47 16.25
CA LEU A 242 -23.37 24.95 17.61
C LEU A 242 -23.40 26.50 17.64
N ARG A 243 -24.19 27.05 18.57
CA ARG A 243 -24.38 28.50 18.72
C ARG A 243 -23.21 29.20 19.43
N CYS A 244 -22.44 28.48 20.23
CA CYS A 244 -21.28 28.96 20.97
C CYS A 244 -20.33 27.78 21.24
N ALA A 245 -19.12 28.07 21.73
CA ALA A 245 -18.17 27.02 22.08
C ALA A 245 -18.75 26.17 23.23
N PRO A 246 -18.80 24.83 23.11
CA PRO A 246 -19.46 23.99 24.12
C PRO A 246 -18.87 24.06 25.52
N TRP A 247 -17.60 24.45 25.66
CA TRP A 247 -16.92 24.65 26.94
C TRP A 247 -17.11 26.05 27.54
N LEU A 248 -17.91 26.92 26.90
CA LEU A 248 -18.29 28.24 27.41
C LEU A 248 -19.76 28.28 27.92
N LEU A 249 -20.43 27.14 27.98
CA LEU A 249 -21.75 26.93 28.58
C LEU A 249 -21.61 26.40 30.01
#